data_AF-A0A0N9I5G4-F1
#
_entry.id   AF-A0A0N9I5G4-F1
#
_cell.length_a   1.000
_cell.length_b   1.000
_cell.length_c   1.000
_cell.angle_alpha   90.00
_cell.angle_beta   90.00
_cell.angle_gamma   90.00
#
_symmetry.space_group_name_H-M   'P 1'
#
loop_
_entity.id
_entity.type
_entity.pdbx_description
1 polymer ?
#
loop_
_entity_poly.entity_id
_entity_poly.type
_entity_poly.pdbx_seq_one_letter_code
_entity_poly.pdbx_strand_id
1 'polypeptide(L)'
;MDATAEPGFLERAIHAGEPGLLKLWIHALGPERVVRWAAEKDPSVKWEGMYAHRCQACQRLYRDPKIRSVIEKHGEQMPGTVAQTLWLDEYQAPTVIDETKANRGTLDMTR
;
A
#
# COMPACT_ATOMS: atom_id res chain seq x y z
N MET A 1 0.62 11.88 -32.21
CA MET A 1 1.95 12.02 -31.59
C MET A 1 1.99 11.04 -30.44
N ASP A 2 2.73 9.96 -30.59
CA ASP A 2 2.74 8.83 -29.66
C ASP A 2 3.78 9.11 -28.56
N ALA A 3 3.30 9.53 -27.39
CA ALA A 3 4.14 9.99 -26.28
C ALA A 3 5.05 8.89 -25.68
N THR A 4 4.84 7.64 -26.09
CA THR A 4 5.59 6.46 -25.63
C THR A 4 6.96 6.30 -26.30
N ALA A 5 7.21 7.00 -27.41
CA ALA A 5 8.43 6.88 -28.20
C ALA A 5 9.56 7.84 -27.78
N GLU A 6 9.30 8.77 -26.86
CA GLU A 6 10.29 9.74 -26.37
C GLU A 6 11.35 9.06 -25.48
N PRO A 7 12.65 9.26 -25.72
CA PRO A 7 13.71 8.75 -24.85
C PRO A 7 13.49 9.17 -23.39
N GLY A 8 13.59 8.20 -22.47
CA GLY A 8 13.38 8.42 -21.03
C GLY A 8 11.90 8.60 -20.61
N PHE A 9 10.93 8.40 -21.50
CA PHE A 9 9.50 8.41 -21.14
C PHE A 9 9.19 7.43 -20.00
N LEU A 10 9.67 6.18 -20.14
CA LEU A 10 9.43 5.14 -19.14
C LEU A 10 10.02 5.52 -17.78
N GLU A 11 11.24 6.04 -17.75
CA GLU A 11 11.91 6.42 -16.51
C GLU A 11 11.24 7.61 -15.83
N ARG A 12 10.81 8.62 -16.59
CA ARG A 12 9.98 9.72 -16.07
C ARG A 12 8.62 9.23 -15.57
N ALA A 13 8.00 8.28 -16.27
CA ALA A 13 6.73 7.69 -15.86
C ALA A 13 6.86 6.82 -14.60
N ILE A 14 7.97 6.10 -14.43
CA ILE A 14 8.31 5.36 -13.22
C ILE A 14 8.54 6.34 -12.05
N HIS A 15 9.37 7.36 -12.25
CA HIS A 15 9.71 8.33 -11.22
C HIS A 15 8.53 9.24 -10.84
N ALA A 16 7.64 9.57 -11.79
CA ALA A 16 6.38 10.26 -11.51
C ALA A 16 5.31 9.30 -10.93
N GLY A 17 5.40 8.02 -11.26
CA GLY A 17 4.54 6.94 -10.78
C GLY A 17 4.93 6.39 -9.41
N GLU A 18 6.02 6.86 -8.82
CA GLU A 18 6.40 6.65 -7.42
C GLU A 18 5.96 7.81 -6.53
N PRO A 19 4.71 7.83 -6.04
CA PRO A 19 4.43 8.45 -4.75
C PRO A 19 4.90 7.45 -3.67
N GLY A 20 6.19 7.55 -3.34
CA GLY A 20 6.87 6.62 -2.42
C GLY A 20 6.19 6.49 -1.06
N LEU A 21 5.58 7.56 -0.54
CA LEU A 21 5.04 7.56 0.82
C LEU A 21 3.66 6.88 0.94
N LEU A 22 2.70 7.21 0.07
CA LEU A 22 1.35 6.64 0.15
C LEU A 22 1.35 5.12 -0.09
N LYS A 23 2.21 4.64 -1.00
CA LYS A 23 2.38 3.20 -1.24
C LYS A 23 2.89 2.48 0.02
N LEU A 24 3.89 3.06 0.70
CA LEU A 24 4.41 2.53 1.97
C LEU A 24 3.34 2.52 3.06
N TRP A 25 2.48 3.53 3.13
CA TRP A 25 1.38 3.56 4.10
C TRP A 25 0.35 2.46 3.83
N ILE A 26 -0.02 2.29 2.56
CA ILE A 26 -0.95 1.23 2.16
C ILE A 26 -0.34 -0.14 2.45
N HIS A 27 0.97 -0.31 2.28
CA HIS A 27 1.66 -1.55 2.60
C HIS A 27 1.66 -1.83 4.12
N ALA A 28 2.16 -0.89 4.92
CA ALA A 28 2.32 -1.06 6.37
C ALA A 28 0.99 -1.09 7.13
N LEU A 29 0.04 -0.22 6.76
CA LEU A 29 -1.23 -0.08 7.48
C LEU A 29 -2.40 -0.70 6.74
N GLY A 30 -2.33 -0.93 5.44
CA GLY A 30 -3.53 -1.25 4.67
C GLY A 30 -4.40 -0.01 4.40
N PRO A 31 -5.18 -0.03 3.31
CA PRO A 31 -5.83 1.16 2.77
C PRO A 31 -6.92 1.74 3.69
N GLU A 32 -7.69 0.90 4.38
CA GLU A 32 -8.78 1.34 5.24
C GLU A 32 -8.28 2.17 6.43
N ARG A 33 -7.16 1.77 7.04
CA ARG A 33 -6.55 2.52 8.14
C ARG A 33 -5.99 3.87 7.68
N VAL A 34 -5.50 3.95 6.44
CA VAL A 34 -5.08 5.23 5.85
C VAL A 34 -6.28 6.15 5.63
N VAL A 35 -7.42 5.63 5.13
CA VAL A 35 -8.65 6.43 4.99
C VAL A 35 -9.17 6.88 6.35
N ARG A 36 -9.16 6.01 7.37
CA ARG A 36 -9.54 6.38 8.75
C ARG A 36 -8.68 7.53 9.26
N TRP A 37 -7.35 7.44 9.11
CA TRP A 37 -6.45 8.51 9.51
C TRP A 37 -6.77 9.82 8.78
N ALA A 38 -7.10 9.76 7.49
CA ALA A 38 -7.52 10.95 6.76
C ALA A 38 -8.81 11.56 7.34
N ALA A 39 -9.75 10.72 7.80
CA ALA A 39 -10.97 11.15 8.48
C ALA A 39 -10.75 11.76 9.87
N GLU A 40 -9.67 11.38 10.56
CA GLU A 40 -9.26 12.04 11.82
C GLU A 40 -8.78 13.48 11.59
N LYS A 41 -8.24 13.79 10.40
CA LYS A 41 -7.78 15.13 10.02
C LYS A 41 -8.88 15.97 9.35
N ASP A 42 -9.73 15.33 8.55
CA ASP A 42 -10.93 15.93 7.95
C ASP A 42 -12.16 15.04 8.24
N PRO A 43 -12.97 15.38 9.26
CA PRO A 43 -14.18 14.63 9.62
C PRO A 43 -15.24 14.55 8.50
N SER A 44 -15.11 15.32 7.42
CA SER A 44 -15.98 15.21 6.25
C SER A 44 -15.71 13.94 5.43
N VAL A 45 -14.56 13.29 5.62
CA VAL A 45 -14.23 12.00 5.00
C VAL A 45 -14.98 10.88 5.74
N LYS A 46 -16.08 10.41 5.14
CA LYS A 46 -16.77 9.18 5.58
C LYS A 46 -15.95 7.96 5.20
N TRP A 47 -15.85 6.96 6.07
CA TRP A 47 -15.06 5.74 5.81
C TRP A 47 -15.63 4.46 6.44
N GLU A 48 -16.24 4.55 7.62
CA GLU A 48 -16.81 3.39 8.33
C GLU A 48 -17.92 2.72 7.52
N GLY A 49 -17.86 1.39 7.42
CA GLY A 49 -18.85 0.59 6.70
C GLY A 49 -18.89 0.79 5.18
N MET A 50 -17.95 1.54 4.59
CA MET A 50 -18.00 1.90 3.18
C MET A 50 -17.36 0.87 2.23
N TYR A 51 -16.53 -0.04 2.74
CA TYR A 51 -15.75 -0.95 1.91
C TYR A 51 -16.04 -2.41 2.27
N ALA A 52 -16.47 -3.18 1.27
CA ALA A 52 -16.57 -4.64 1.39
C ALA A 52 -15.24 -5.32 1.07
N HIS A 53 -14.37 -4.65 0.29
CA HIS A 53 -13.06 -5.16 -0.07
C HIS A 53 -11.99 -4.06 -0.06
N ARG A 54 -10.79 -4.40 0.42
CA ARG A 54 -9.65 -3.48 0.56
C ARG A 54 -9.31 -2.69 -0.71
N CYS A 55 -9.47 -3.29 -1.89
CA CYS A 55 -9.19 -2.60 -3.16
C CYS A 55 -10.08 -1.38 -3.40
N GLN A 56 -11.30 -1.36 -2.84
CA GLN A 56 -12.19 -0.20 -2.93
C GLN A 56 -11.62 0.98 -2.14
N ALA A 57 -11.08 0.72 -0.95
CA ALA A 57 -10.37 1.72 -0.16
C ALA A 57 -9.08 2.19 -0.87
N CYS A 58 -8.29 1.27 -1.44
CA CYS A 58 -7.11 1.62 -2.24
C CYS A 58 -7.47 2.56 -3.39
N GLN A 59 -8.49 2.21 -4.18
CA GLN A 59 -8.93 3.02 -5.31
C GLN A 59 -9.34 4.43 -4.88
N ARG A 60 -10.04 4.54 -3.74
CA ARG A 60 -10.47 5.83 -3.21
C ARG A 60 -9.29 6.70 -2.77
N LEU A 61 -8.28 6.14 -2.10
CA LEU A 61 -7.07 6.88 -1.70
C LEU A 61 -6.41 7.62 -2.88
N TYR A 62 -6.39 6.99 -4.07
CA TYR A 62 -5.79 7.60 -5.26
C TYR A 62 -6.71 8.58 -5.99
N ARG A 63 -8.03 8.41 -5.89
CA ARG A 63 -9.01 9.14 -6.71
C ARG A 63 -9.78 10.24 -5.98
N ASP A 64 -9.93 10.13 -4.66
CA ASP A 64 -10.71 11.08 -3.87
C ASP A 64 -9.87 12.35 -3.62
N PRO A 65 -10.24 13.51 -4.21
CA PRO A 65 -9.46 14.73 -4.07
C PRO A 65 -9.41 15.24 -2.63
N LYS A 66 -10.41 14.92 -1.80
CA LYS A 66 -10.39 15.31 -0.38
C LYS A 66 -9.30 14.56 0.37
N ILE A 67 -9.25 13.24 0.18
CA ILE A 67 -8.24 12.41 0.84
C ILE A 67 -6.85 12.79 0.33
N ARG A 68 -6.70 13.06 -0.97
CA ARG A 68 -5.44 13.57 -1.52
C ARG A 68 -5.00 14.87 -0.84
N SER A 69 -5.89 15.84 -0.72
CA SER A 69 -5.58 17.12 -0.06
C SER A 69 -5.17 16.93 1.41
N VAL A 70 -5.81 16.00 2.13
CA VAL A 70 -5.42 15.65 3.50
C VAL A 70 -4.03 15.06 3.55
N ILE A 71 -3.71 14.10 2.66
CA ILE A 71 -2.38 13.47 2.59
C ILE A 71 -1.30 14.51 2.23
N GLU A 72 -1.56 15.39 1.28
CA GLU A 72 -0.63 16.46 0.90
C GLU A 72 -0.37 17.44 2.05
N LYS A 73 -1.41 17.80 2.82
CA LYS A 73 -1.31 18.78 3.91
C LYS A 73 -0.76 18.20 5.22
N HIS A 74 -1.02 16.92 5.49
CA HIS A 74 -0.75 16.30 6.78
C HIS A 74 0.17 15.07 6.70
N GLY A 75 0.64 14.69 5.51
CA GLY A 75 1.42 13.46 5.29
C GLY A 75 2.72 13.41 6.08
N GLU A 76 3.30 14.56 6.44
CA GLU A 76 4.48 14.64 7.31
C GLU A 76 4.19 14.22 8.77
N GLN A 77 2.93 14.32 9.22
CA GLN A 77 2.49 13.90 10.57
C GLN A 77 2.22 12.39 10.64
N MET A 78 2.91 11.64 9.79
CA MET A 78 2.77 10.21 9.62
C MET A 78 2.74 9.49 10.98
N PRO A 79 1.81 8.54 11.17
CA PRO A 79 1.78 7.77 12.41
C PRO A 79 3.12 7.06 12.59
N GLY A 80 3.76 7.22 13.76
CA GLY A 80 5.02 6.53 14.09
C GLY A 80 4.95 5.00 13.92
N THR A 81 3.73 4.45 13.91
CA THR A 81 3.43 3.06 13.56
C THR A 81 3.96 2.66 12.18
N VAL A 82 3.94 3.52 11.16
CA VAL A 82 4.46 3.13 9.84
C VAL A 82 5.98 2.99 9.87
N ALA A 83 6.68 3.92 10.53
CA ALA A 83 8.13 3.82 10.68
C ALA A 83 8.53 2.56 11.46
N GLN A 84 7.77 2.20 12.50
CA GLN A 84 7.98 0.95 13.26
C GLN A 84 7.70 -0.30 12.42
N THR A 85 6.61 -0.33 11.65
CA THR A 85 6.30 -1.47 10.77
C THR A 85 7.36 -1.66 9.70
N LEU A 86 7.79 -0.60 9.03
CA LEU A 86 8.85 -0.67 8.01
C LEU A 86 10.18 -1.13 8.62
N TRP A 87 10.54 -0.63 9.80
CA TRP A 87 11.72 -1.10 10.53
C TRP A 87 11.63 -2.60 10.82
N LEU A 88 10.49 -3.07 11.34
CA LEU A 88 10.31 -4.49 11.68
C LEU A 88 10.41 -5.39 10.45
N ASP A 89 9.82 -4.99 9.33
CA ASP A 89 9.87 -5.75 8.08
C ASP A 89 11.30 -5.81 7.50
N GLU A 90 12.06 -4.70 7.56
CA GLU A 90 13.43 -4.65 7.02
C GLU A 90 14.47 -5.33 7.93
N TYR A 91 14.33 -5.25 9.26
CA TYR A 91 15.38 -5.67 10.19
C TYR A 91 15.03 -6.89 11.06
N GLN A 92 13.76 -7.27 11.19
CA GLN A 92 13.34 -8.30 12.14
C GLN A 92 12.46 -9.41 11.58
N ALA A 93 12.06 -9.40 10.30
CA ALA A 93 11.33 -10.54 9.74
C ALA A 93 12.19 -11.81 9.82
N PRO A 94 11.84 -12.82 10.64
CA PRO A 94 12.54 -14.09 10.59
C PRO A 94 12.32 -14.69 9.20
N THR A 95 13.38 -15.15 8.54
CA THR A 95 13.36 -15.88 7.26
C THR A 95 12.64 -17.23 7.34
N VAL A 96 11.74 -17.42 8.30
CA VAL A 96 11.23 -18.71 8.72
C VAL A 96 9.72 -18.75 8.57
N ILE A 97 9.25 -18.88 7.34
CA ILE A 97 8.04 -19.65 7.05
C ILE A 97 8.21 -20.34 5.68
N ASP A 98 9.08 -21.34 5.59
CA ASP A 98 9.03 -22.33 4.51
C ASP A 98 9.28 -23.76 5.04
N GLU A 99 8.38 -24.24 5.91
CA GLU A 99 8.34 -25.67 6.26
C GLU A 99 7.28 -26.45 5.45
N THR A 100 6.37 -25.75 4.76
CA THR A 100 5.30 -26.42 3.99
C THR A 100 5.68 -26.84 2.56
N LYS A 101 6.83 -26.42 2.01
CA LYS A 101 7.31 -26.99 0.74
C LYS A 101 8.07 -28.32 0.89
N ALA A 102 8.40 -28.75 2.11
CA ALA A 102 9.13 -30.00 2.33
C ALA A 102 8.28 -31.28 2.18
N ASN A 103 6.94 -31.20 2.20
CA ASN A 103 6.08 -32.38 2.29
C ASN A 103 5.10 -32.59 1.12
N ARG A 104 5.25 -31.87 0.01
CA ARG A 104 4.44 -32.07 -1.20
C ARG A 104 5.27 -32.76 -2.29
N GLY A 105 5.79 -33.95 -1.96
CA GLY A 105 6.74 -34.65 -2.83
C GLY A 105 6.83 -36.15 -2.63
N THR A 106 5.80 -36.85 -2.11
CA THR A 106 5.69 -38.31 -2.29
C THR A 106 4.22 -38.74 -2.13
N LEU A 107 3.44 -38.59 -3.20
CA LEU A 107 2.25 -39.44 -3.38
C LEU A 107 2.68 -40.56 -4.32
N ASP A 108 3.03 -41.70 -3.72
CA ASP A 108 3.23 -42.97 -4.38
C ASP A 108 1.95 -43.35 -5.13
N MET A 109 2.01 -43.32 -6.46
CA MET A 109 0.92 -43.72 -7.36
C MET A 109 1.10 -45.17 -7.84
N THR A 110 1.46 -46.08 -6.94
CA THR A 110 1.39 -47.52 -7.23
C THR A 110 0.03 -48.08 -6.80
N ARG A 111 -0.96 -47.99 -7.70
CA ARG A 111 -2.07 -48.94 -7.76
C ARG A 111 -2.64 -49.05 -9.16
#